data_AF-A0A498G115-F1
#
_entry.id   AF-A0A498G115-F1
#
_cell.length_a   1.000
_cell.length_b   1.000
_cell.length_c   1.000
_cell.angle_alpha   90.00
_cell.angle_beta   90.00
_cell.angle_gamma   90.00
#
_symmetry.space_group_name_H-M   'P 1'
#
loop_
_entity.id
_entity.type
_entity.pdbx_description
1 polymer ?
#
loop_
_entity_poly.entity_id
_entity_poly.type
_entity_poly.pdbx_seq_one_letter_code
_entity_poly.pdbx_strand_id
1 'polypeptide(L)'
;VAMAVFMFSLAGLPPFAGFFSKYFLFQAAIDNGFLWLAGLGAVNSVVSLYYYSRVVKALFLDDPESPSALDAIDVRPTALYAAVVFAAVATVLLLPGFGPVIETAEAAASALF
;
A
#
# COMPACT_ATOMS: atom_id res chain seq x y z
N VAL A 1 -1.72 -10.78 9.22
CA VAL A 1 -2.30 -10.78 7.85
C VAL A 1 -2.61 -9.38 7.33
N ALA A 2 -3.45 -8.56 7.99
CA ALA A 2 -3.77 -7.21 7.52
C ALA A 2 -2.53 -6.33 7.25
N MET A 3 -1.53 -6.38 8.14
CA MET A 3 -0.24 -5.69 7.94
C MET A 3 0.45 -6.11 6.63
N ALA A 4 0.39 -7.38 6.26
CA ALA A 4 0.98 -7.88 5.02
C ALA A 4 0.28 -7.33 3.78
N VAL A 5 -1.07 -7.27 3.82
CA VAL A 5 -1.89 -6.66 2.77
C VAL A 5 -1.50 -5.19 2.58
N PHE A 6 -1.33 -4.46 3.68
CA PHE A 6 -0.89 -3.06 3.62
C PHE A 6 0.52 -2.92 3.07
N MET A 7 1.49 -3.70 3.57
CA MET A 7 2.88 -3.64 3.12
C MET A 7 3.02 -3.98 1.63
N PHE A 8 2.31 -4.98 1.13
CA PHE A 8 2.34 -5.33 -0.30
C PHE A 8 1.57 -4.36 -1.18
N SER A 9 0.49 -3.77 -0.68
CA SER A 9 -0.18 -2.65 -1.37
C SER A 9 0.72 -1.42 -1.47
N LEU A 10 1.44 -1.06 -0.40
CA LEU A 10 2.42 0.03 -0.41
C LEU A 10 3.62 -0.27 -1.33
N ALA A 11 4.06 -1.53 -1.36
CA ALA A 11 5.10 -1.97 -2.31
C ALA A 11 4.65 -1.73 -3.76
N GLY A 12 3.34 -1.83 -4.01
CA GLY A 12 2.75 -1.69 -5.33
C GLY A 12 2.92 -2.96 -6.14
N LEU A 13 2.64 -4.13 -5.55
CA LEU A 13 2.58 -5.38 -6.29
C LEU A 13 1.29 -5.43 -7.13
N PRO A 14 1.32 -5.97 -8.37
CA PRO A 14 0.17 -5.95 -9.29
C PRO A 14 -1.18 -6.41 -8.72
N PRO A 15 -1.25 -7.42 -7.84
CA PRO A 15 -2.52 -7.83 -7.23
C PRO A 15 -3.14 -6.80 -6.25
N PHE A 16 -2.47 -5.68 -5.95
CA PHE A 16 -2.90 -4.70 -4.96
C PHE A 16 -3.16 -3.32 -5.56
N ALA A 17 -4.09 -2.57 -4.97
CA ALA A 17 -4.52 -1.26 -5.48
C ALA A 17 -3.38 -0.22 -5.57
N GLY A 18 -2.39 -0.31 -4.70
CA GLY A 18 -1.23 0.59 -4.74
C GLY A 18 -0.35 0.44 -5.99
N PHE A 19 -0.44 -0.69 -6.72
CA PHE A 19 0.21 -0.82 -8.03
C PHE A 19 -0.43 0.11 -9.07
N PHE A 20 -1.76 0.10 -9.17
CA PHE A 20 -2.47 0.92 -10.15
C PHE A 20 -2.20 2.41 -9.93
N SER A 21 -2.17 2.88 -8.68
CA SER A 21 -1.78 4.26 -8.37
C SER A 21 -0.40 4.64 -8.95
N LYS A 22 0.62 3.80 -8.75
CA LYS A 22 1.96 4.04 -9.30
C LYS A 22 1.99 3.93 -10.83
N TYR A 23 1.27 2.96 -11.38
CA TYR A 23 1.17 2.76 -12.83
C TYR A 23 0.64 4.01 -13.53
N PHE A 24 -0.50 4.54 -13.07
CA PHE A 24 -1.07 5.78 -13.62
C PHE A 24 -0.14 6.98 -13.42
N LEU A 25 0.53 7.08 -12.26
CA LEU A 25 1.51 8.15 -12.01
C LEU A 25 2.70 8.08 -12.98
N PHE A 26 3.23 6.87 -13.22
CA PHE A 26 4.35 6.67 -14.15
C PHE A 26 3.92 6.88 -15.60
N GLN A 27 2.72 6.44 -15.98
CA GLN A 27 2.15 6.70 -17.29
C GLN A 27 2.05 8.21 -17.54
N ALA A 28 1.45 8.96 -16.60
CA ALA A 28 1.34 10.42 -16.71
C ALA A 28 2.71 11.09 -16.83
N ALA A 29 3.73 10.63 -16.08
CA ALA A 29 5.10 11.14 -16.20
C ALA A 29 5.72 10.85 -17.57
N ILE A 30 5.56 9.63 -18.08
CA ILE A 30 6.07 9.21 -19.40
C ILE A 30 5.41 10.00 -20.52
N ASP A 31 4.09 10.12 -20.49
CA ASP A 31 3.29 10.82 -21.51
C ASP A 31 3.64 12.31 -21.60
N ASN A 32 4.12 12.91 -20.50
CA ASN A 32 4.60 14.29 -20.44
C ASN A 32 6.13 14.43 -20.61
N GLY A 33 6.83 13.37 -21.02
CA GLY A 33 8.27 13.39 -21.32
C GLY A 33 9.20 13.32 -20.11
N PHE A 34 8.67 13.10 -18.90
CA PHE A 34 9.45 12.99 -17.66
C PHE A 34 9.96 11.56 -17.41
N LEU A 35 10.63 10.97 -18.41
CA LEU A 35 11.15 9.59 -18.33
C LEU A 35 12.11 9.38 -17.16
N TRP A 36 12.90 10.40 -16.79
CA TRP A 36 13.83 10.30 -15.67
C TRP A 36 13.10 10.18 -14.32
N LEU A 37 11.96 10.85 -14.14
CA LEU A 37 11.12 10.73 -12.95
C LEU A 37 10.47 9.35 -12.87
N ALA A 38 9.95 8.86 -13.99
CA ALA A 38 9.41 7.51 -14.07
C ALA A 38 10.48 6.45 -13.73
N GLY A 39 11.71 6.62 -14.24
CA GLY A 39 12.84 5.76 -13.92
C GLY A 39 13.21 5.76 -12.44
N LEU A 40 13.34 6.95 -11.82
CA LEU A 40 13.59 7.07 -10.39
C LEU A 40 12.46 6.47 -9.54
N GLY A 41 11.21 6.69 -9.93
CA GLY A 41 10.03 6.12 -9.27
C GLY A 41 9.99 4.59 -9.34
N ALA A 42 10.38 4.02 -10.49
CA ALA A 42 10.49 2.57 -10.67
C ALA A 42 11.58 1.98 -9.78
N VAL A 43 12.77 2.58 -9.74
CA VAL A 43 13.87 2.15 -8.84
C VAL A 43 13.42 2.24 -7.38
N ASN A 44 12.80 3.36 -6.98
CA ASN A 44 12.28 3.52 -5.63
C ASN A 44 11.22 2.45 -5.28
N SER A 45 10.42 2.01 -6.26
CA SER A 45 9.44 0.95 -6.05
C SER A 45 10.10 -0.42 -5.82
N VAL A 46 11.18 -0.74 -6.53
CA VAL A 46 11.98 -1.95 -6.29
C VAL A 46 12.62 -1.92 -4.91
N VAL A 47 13.20 -0.78 -4.51
CA VAL A 47 13.78 -0.58 -3.18
C VAL A 47 12.71 -0.76 -2.10
N SER A 48 11.53 -0.17 -2.30
CA SER A 48 10.39 -0.30 -1.38
C SER A 48 9.94 -1.75 -1.23
N LEU A 49 9.87 -2.52 -2.34
CA LEU A 49 9.53 -3.94 -2.30
C LEU A 49 10.48 -4.74 -1.41
N TYR A 50 11.79 -4.47 -1.49
CA TYR A 50 12.78 -5.11 -0.61
C TYR A 50 12.52 -4.79 0.87
N TYR A 51 12.36 -3.51 1.21
CA TYR A 51 12.15 -3.11 2.61
C TYR A 51 10.82 -3.62 3.18
N TYR A 52 9.73 -3.54 2.40
CA TYR A 52 8.41 -3.95 2.89
C TYR A 52 8.28 -5.47 2.97
N SER A 53 8.88 -6.23 2.03
CA SER A 53 8.92 -7.69 2.14
C SER A 53 9.74 -8.16 3.35
N ARG A 54 10.79 -7.43 3.74
CA ARG A 54 11.54 -7.72 4.98
C ARG A 54 10.66 -7.58 6.22
N VAL A 55 9.77 -6.58 6.28
CA VAL A 55 8.80 -6.44 7.38
C VAL A 55 7.82 -7.61 7.40
N VAL A 56 7.31 -8.00 6.23
CA VAL A 56 6.41 -9.16 6.13
C VAL A 56 7.12 -10.45 6.56
N LYS A 57 8.37 -10.65 6.14
CA LYS A 57 9.19 -11.78 6.57
C LYS A 57 9.29 -11.82 8.11
N ALA A 58 9.66 -10.71 8.73
CA ALA A 58 9.77 -10.63 10.18
C ALA A 58 8.46 -10.95 10.92
N LEU A 59 7.31 -10.67 10.31
CA LEU A 59 6.00 -10.94 10.91
C LEU A 59 5.59 -12.42 10.87
N PHE A 60 6.05 -13.19 9.87
CA PHE A 60 5.56 -14.55 9.63
C PHE A 60 6.62 -15.64 9.74
N LEU A 61 7.90 -15.31 9.58
CA LEU A 61 8.97 -16.28 9.40
C LEU A 61 10.08 -16.18 10.45
N ASP A 62 10.24 -15.03 11.10
CA ASP A 62 11.25 -14.86 12.14
C ASP A 62 10.64 -15.21 13.51
N ASP A 63 11.39 -15.91 14.35
CA ASP A 63 10.97 -16.26 15.70
C ASP A 63 10.97 -15.03 16.63
N PRO A 64 10.00 -14.91 17.56
CA PRO A 64 9.97 -13.80 18.49
C PRO A 64 11.16 -13.87 19.46
N GLU A 65 11.93 -12.78 19.56
CA GLU A 65 13.06 -12.68 20.50
C GLU A 65 12.62 -12.77 21.97
N SER A 66 11.37 -12.42 22.28
CA SER A 66 10.78 -12.54 23.62
C SER A 66 9.29 -12.94 23.52
N PRO A 67 8.95 -14.20 23.84
CA PRO A 67 7.56 -14.68 23.80
C PRO A 67 6.61 -13.91 24.74
N SER A 68 7.12 -13.36 25.86
CA SER A 68 6.30 -12.78 26.93
C SER A 68 5.76 -11.38 26.64
N ALA A 69 6.25 -10.69 25.60
CA ALA A 69 5.82 -9.33 25.28
C ALA A 69 4.38 -9.28 24.73
N LEU A 70 3.90 -10.37 24.13
CA LEU A 70 2.54 -10.48 23.60
C LEU A 70 1.52 -10.87 24.68
N ASP A 71 1.94 -11.68 25.66
CA ASP A 71 1.12 -12.07 26.80
C ASP A 71 0.86 -10.91 27.78
N ALA A 72 1.65 -9.83 27.71
CA ALA A 72 1.46 -8.61 28.50
C ALA A 72 0.34 -7.69 27.96
N ILE A 73 -0.18 -7.95 26.76
CA ILE A 73 -1.25 -7.14 26.14
C ILE A 73 -2.61 -7.68 26.60
N ASP A 74 -3.02 -7.28 27.80
CA ASP A 74 -4.30 -7.73 28.40
C ASP A 74 -5.51 -6.94 27.85
N VAL A 75 -5.27 -5.77 27.24
CA VAL A 75 -6.31 -4.93 26.66
C VAL A 75 -6.44 -5.25 25.17
N ARG A 76 -7.61 -5.73 24.76
CA ARG A 76 -7.99 -5.91 23.34
C ARG A 76 -8.88 -4.75 22.89
N PRO A 77 -8.32 -3.61 22.43
CA PRO A 77 -9.12 -2.46 22.03
C PRO A 77 -9.91 -2.77 20.77
N THR A 78 -11.19 -3.11 20.93
CA THR A 78 -12.10 -3.49 19.84
C THR A 78 -12.18 -2.46 18.72
N ALA A 79 -12.12 -1.17 19.07
CA ALA A 79 -12.08 -0.06 18.12
C ALA A 79 -10.87 -0.11 17.18
N LEU A 80 -9.69 -0.49 17.68
CA LEU A 80 -8.49 -0.62 16.86
C LEU A 80 -8.63 -1.78 15.86
N TYR A 81 -9.13 -2.93 16.31
CA TYR A 81 -9.38 -4.07 15.43
C TYR A 81 -10.40 -3.71 14.34
N ALA A 82 -11.49 -3.04 14.72
CA ALA A 82 -12.50 -2.57 13.76
C ALA A 82 -11.90 -1.61 12.73
N ALA A 83 -11.07 -0.66 13.15
CA ALA A 83 -10.39 0.28 12.26
C ALA A 83 -9.42 -0.43 11.30
N VAL A 84 -8.63 -1.40 11.79
CA VAL A 84 -7.70 -2.18 10.96
C VAL A 84 -8.44 -3.04 9.93
N VAL A 85 -9.52 -3.70 10.35
CA VAL A 85 -10.35 -4.51 9.44
C VAL A 85 -11.00 -3.61 8.38
N PHE A 86 -11.58 -2.48 8.79
CA PHE A 86 -12.15 -1.50 7.87
C PHE A 86 -11.12 -1.02 6.85
N ALA A 87 -9.92 -0.63 7.29
CA ALA A 87 -8.85 -0.20 6.41
C ALA A 87 -8.39 -1.31 5.45
N ALA A 88 -8.29 -2.56 5.93
CA ALA A 88 -7.92 -3.71 5.10
C ALA A 88 -8.97 -3.99 4.03
N VAL A 89 -10.25 -3.99 4.42
CA VAL A 89 -11.37 -4.15 3.49
C VAL A 89 -11.39 -3.02 2.48
N ALA A 90 -11.28 -1.76 2.91
CA ALA A 90 -11.22 -0.61 2.01
C ALA A 90 -10.06 -0.74 1.00
N THR A 91 -8.87 -1.13 1.47
CA THR A 91 -7.69 -1.33 0.61
C THR A 91 -7.93 -2.40 -0.47
N VAL A 92 -8.63 -3.48 -0.13
CA VAL A 92 -8.99 -4.53 -1.09
C VAL A 92 -10.11 -4.08 -2.04
N LEU A 93 -11.12 -3.37 -1.53
CA LEU A 93 -12.22 -2.82 -2.33
C LEU A 93 -11.78 -1.75 -3.32
N LEU A 94 -10.64 -1.09 -3.10
CA LEU A 94 -10.03 -0.20 -4.08
C LEU A 94 -9.62 -0.93 -5.37
N LEU A 95 -9.46 -2.26 -5.38
CA LEU A 95 -9.15 -3.00 -6.61
C LEU A 95 -10.28 -2.89 -7.65
N PRO A 96 -11.52 -3.34 -7.36
CA PRO A 96 -12.64 -3.10 -8.26
C PRO A 96 -13.07 -1.63 -8.26
N GLY A 97 -12.85 -0.90 -7.16
CA GLY A 97 -13.26 0.50 -6.99
C GLY A 97 -12.28 1.53 -7.57
N PHE A 98 -11.21 1.11 -8.25
CA PHE A 98 -10.16 2.05 -8.68
C PHE A 98 -10.68 3.08 -9.70
N GLY A 99 -11.55 2.67 -10.62
CA GLY A 99 -12.13 3.53 -11.67
C GLY A 99 -12.81 4.79 -11.11
N PRO A 100 -13.84 4.65 -10.26
CA PRO A 100 -14.50 5.80 -9.63
C PRO A 100 -13.53 6.71 -8.85
N VAL A 101 -12.50 6.12 -8.23
CA VAL A 101 -11.50 6.89 -7.48
C VAL A 101 -10.63 7.74 -8.41
N ILE A 102 -10.19 7.20 -9.55
CA ILE A 102 -9.38 7.99 -10.49
C ILE A 102 -10.23 9.07 -11.18
N GLU A 103 -11.47 8.77 -11.55
CA GLU A 103 -12.40 9.75 -12.16
C GLU A 103 -12.66 10.94 -11.24
N THR A 104 -12.89 10.68 -9.94
CA THR A 104 -13.07 11.76 -8.95
C THR A 104 -11.78 12.55 -8.72
N ALA A 105 -10.62 11.91 -8.76
CA ALA A 105 -9.33 12.59 -8.64
C ALA A 105 -9.06 13.50 -9.86
N GLU A 106 -9.36 13.04 -11.07
CA GLU A 106 -9.23 13.82 -12.31
C GLU A 106 -10.21 15.01 -12.33
N ALA A 107 -11.46 14.79 -11.94
CA ALA A 107 -12.45 15.86 -11.83
C ALA A 107 -12.00 16.94 -10.84
N ALA A 108 -11.47 16.54 -9.68
CA ALA A 108 -10.91 17.48 -8.70
C ALA A 108 -9.68 18.22 -9.24
N ALA A 109 -8.80 17.55 -9.99
CA ALA A 109 -7.63 18.18 -10.61
C ALA A 109 -8.03 19.22 -11.67
N SER A 110 -9.02 18.93 -12.51
CA SER A 110 -9.54 19.86 -13.53
C SER A 110 -10.31 21.06 -12.95
N ALA A 111 -10.71 21.00 -11.68
CA ALA A 111 -11.36 22.12 -11.02
C ALA A 111 -10.35 23.18 -10.52
N LEU A 112 -9.06 22.82 -10.44
CA LEU A 112 -8.00 23.70 -9.94
C LEU A 112 -7.43 24.63 -11.02
N PHE A 113 -7.45 24.23 -12.29
CA PHE A 113 -6.92 24.96 -13.44
C PHE A 113 -7.74 24.63 -14.69
#